data_AF-A0A0Q9PPS1-F1
#
_entry.id   AF-A0A0Q9PPS1-F1
#
_cell.length_a   1.000
_cell.length_b   1.000
_cell.length_c   1.000
_cell.angle_alpha   90.00
_cell.angle_beta   90.00
_cell.angle_gamma   90.00
#
_symmetry.space_group_name_H-M   'P 1'
#
loop_
_entity.id
_entity.type
_entity.pdbx_description
1 polymer ?
#
loop_
_entity_poly.entity_id
_entity_poly.type
_entity_poly.pdbx_seq_one_letter_code
_entity_poly.pdbx_strand_id
1 'polypeptide(L)'
;MFLDNLSAFLTHPVTGTVLLMVGIIGIALELLFFSSGLLALAGVAGFGLYFLGFYLAGFASFGDLAVLGLGLVLLILELVVPSFGILSVLGAICLFGGVIMASSDPKEAGFMLIIALLVAIVVIIAAIRTFKHRGVWNRFILKEQLTTSKGFTSSPDRSNLVGLTGEAITPLRPAGTALIEGERVDVVTHGSFISVHKAIIVVEVEGVRVVVKEVDDQFNK
;
A
#
# COMPACT_ATOMS: atom_id res chain seq x y z
N MET A 1 37.41 -25.28 -19.90
CA MET A 1 36.92 -24.83 -21.21
C MET A 1 35.47 -24.33 -21.17
N PHE A 2 34.47 -25.14 -20.75
CA PHE A 2 33.08 -24.67 -20.68
C PHE A 2 32.87 -23.56 -19.62
N LEU A 3 33.39 -23.76 -18.40
CA LEU A 3 33.28 -22.77 -17.32
C LEU A 3 33.99 -21.45 -17.63
N ASP A 4 35.13 -21.51 -18.32
CA ASP A 4 35.90 -20.32 -18.72
C ASP A 4 35.18 -19.53 -19.82
N ASN A 5 34.55 -20.21 -20.77
CA ASN A 5 33.72 -19.57 -21.79
C ASN A 5 32.44 -18.97 -21.18
N LEU A 6 31.84 -19.67 -20.21
CA LEU A 6 30.65 -19.20 -19.52
C LEU A 6 30.96 -17.96 -18.66
N SER A 7 32.05 -17.97 -17.91
CA SER A 7 32.46 -16.82 -17.10
C SER A 7 32.76 -15.62 -18.00
N ALA A 8 33.52 -15.81 -19.08
CA ALA A 8 33.81 -14.75 -20.05
C ALA A 8 32.56 -14.16 -20.71
N PHE A 9 31.55 -15.00 -20.99
CA PHE A 9 30.28 -14.52 -21.54
C PHE A 9 29.47 -13.71 -20.53
N LEU A 10 29.41 -14.17 -19.27
CA LEU A 10 28.64 -13.51 -18.20
C LEU A 10 29.28 -12.22 -17.71
N THR A 11 30.61 -12.14 -17.67
CA THR A 11 31.36 -10.93 -17.29
C THR A 11 31.49 -9.93 -18.44
N HIS A 12 31.11 -10.29 -19.67
CA HIS A 12 31.13 -9.36 -20.79
C HIS A 12 30.24 -8.13 -20.49
N PRO A 13 30.69 -6.89 -20.77
CA PRO A 13 30.03 -5.68 -20.28
C PRO A 13 28.57 -5.54 -20.71
N VAL A 14 28.27 -5.95 -21.95
CA VAL A 14 26.90 -5.95 -22.48
C VAL A 14 26.04 -6.98 -21.77
N THR A 15 26.55 -8.20 -21.55
CA THR A 15 25.82 -9.27 -20.86
C THR A 15 25.57 -8.89 -19.40
N GLY A 16 26.61 -8.40 -18.70
CA GLY A 16 26.51 -7.91 -17.33
C GLY A 16 25.47 -6.80 -17.21
N THR A 17 25.48 -5.81 -18.10
CA THR A 17 24.46 -4.73 -18.12
C THR A 17 23.05 -5.29 -18.34
N VAL A 18 22.86 -6.25 -19.25
CA VAL A 18 21.55 -6.89 -19.48
C VAL A 18 21.08 -7.68 -18.26
N LEU A 19 21.97 -8.42 -17.60
CA LEU A 19 21.66 -9.16 -16.38
C LEU A 19 21.25 -8.21 -15.24
N LEU A 20 21.96 -7.10 -15.07
CA LEU A 20 21.61 -6.06 -14.11
C LEU A 20 20.28 -5.38 -14.45
N MET A 21 19.99 -5.12 -15.73
CA MET A 21 18.68 -4.60 -16.16
C MET A 21 17.55 -5.56 -15.78
N VAL A 22 17.68 -6.85 -16.11
CA VAL A 22 16.70 -7.87 -15.73
C VAL A 22 16.55 -7.94 -14.21
N GLY A 23 17.68 -7.88 -13.50
CA GLY A 23 17.76 -7.79 -12.04
C GLY A 23 16.90 -6.68 -11.46
N ILE A 24 17.25 -5.44 -11.80
CA ILE A 24 16.62 -4.22 -11.26
C ILE A 24 15.16 -4.15 -11.69
N ILE A 25 14.85 -4.36 -12.97
CA ILE A 25 13.50 -4.25 -13.51
C ILE A 25 12.60 -5.34 -12.91
N GLY A 26 13.06 -6.58 -12.87
CA GLY A 26 12.26 -7.70 -12.35
C GLY A 26 11.88 -7.50 -10.89
N ILE A 27 12.85 -7.12 -10.05
CA ILE A 27 12.58 -6.81 -8.63
C ILE A 27 11.68 -5.59 -8.50
N ALA A 28 12.01 -4.47 -9.16
CA ALA A 28 11.25 -3.24 -9.03
C ALA A 28 9.80 -3.39 -9.49
N LEU A 29 9.55 -4.05 -10.62
CA LEU A 29 8.18 -4.29 -11.12
C LEU A 29 7.40 -5.23 -10.19
N GLU A 30 8.04 -6.27 -9.63
CA GLU A 30 7.37 -7.14 -8.68
C GLU A 30 6.99 -6.39 -7.40
N LEU A 31 7.89 -5.56 -6.88
CA LEU A 31 7.62 -4.75 -5.68
C LEU A 31 6.50 -3.73 -5.92
N LEU A 32 6.43 -3.14 -7.12
CA LEU A 32 5.43 -2.13 -7.46
C LEU A 32 4.04 -2.72 -7.76
N PHE A 33 3.99 -3.83 -8.50
CA PHE A 33 2.72 -4.40 -8.99
C PHE A 33 2.26 -5.62 -8.21
N PHE A 34 3.08 -6.12 -7.28
CA PHE A 34 2.83 -7.32 -6.47
C PHE A 34 2.18 -8.44 -7.29
N SER A 35 2.84 -8.81 -8.39
CA SER A 35 2.22 -9.51 -9.50
C SER A 35 1.98 -10.98 -9.20
N SER A 36 3.05 -11.74 -8.98
CA SER A 36 3.06 -13.21 -9.06
C SER A 36 4.34 -13.85 -8.50
N GLY A 37 5.34 -13.06 -8.14
CA GLY A 37 6.69 -13.48 -7.78
C GLY A 37 7.59 -13.81 -8.98
N LEU A 38 7.05 -14.02 -10.18
CA LEU A 38 7.84 -14.46 -11.34
C LEU A 38 8.84 -13.39 -11.80
N LEU A 39 8.47 -12.11 -11.74
CA LEU A 39 9.36 -11.00 -12.08
C LEU A 39 10.48 -10.87 -11.06
N ALA A 40 10.19 -11.05 -9.77
CA ALA A 40 11.24 -11.09 -8.75
C ALA A 40 12.18 -12.28 -8.94
N LEU A 41 11.67 -13.46 -9.31
CA LEU A 41 12.51 -14.62 -9.61
C LEU A 41 13.45 -14.34 -10.78
N ALA A 42 12.95 -13.73 -11.87
CA ALA A 42 13.79 -13.30 -12.99
C ALA A 42 14.85 -12.28 -12.54
N GLY A 43 14.47 -11.35 -11.65
CA GLY A 43 15.39 -10.37 -11.09
C GLY A 43 16.50 -11.00 -10.23
N VAL A 44 16.13 -11.91 -9.32
CA VAL A 44 17.09 -12.68 -8.50
C VAL A 44 18.01 -13.53 -9.39
N ALA A 45 17.47 -14.16 -10.44
CA ALA A 45 18.26 -14.89 -11.41
C ALA A 45 19.24 -13.98 -12.17
N GLY A 46 18.83 -12.77 -12.56
CA GLY A 46 19.71 -11.78 -13.19
C GLY A 46 20.91 -11.41 -12.31
N PHE A 47 20.66 -11.03 -11.06
CA PHE A 47 21.74 -10.75 -10.11
C PHE A 47 22.58 -11.98 -9.77
N GLY A 48 21.95 -13.14 -9.63
CA GLY A 48 22.63 -14.40 -9.38
C GLY A 48 23.56 -14.81 -10.52
N LEU A 49 23.15 -14.63 -11.78
CA LEU A 49 23.97 -14.89 -12.96
C LEU A 49 25.11 -13.88 -13.10
N TYR A 50 24.85 -12.59 -12.81
CA TYR A 50 25.91 -11.57 -12.76
C TYR A 50 26.98 -11.97 -11.74
N PHE A 51 26.57 -12.29 -10.52
CA PHE A 51 27.48 -12.72 -9.47
C PHE A 51 28.22 -14.00 -9.85
N LEU A 52 27.51 -14.98 -10.41
CA LEU A 52 28.09 -16.25 -10.85
C LEU A 52 29.19 -16.04 -11.90
N GLY A 53 28.99 -15.12 -12.84
CA GLY A 53 30.01 -14.77 -13.84
C GLY A 53 31.31 -14.31 -13.19
N PHE A 54 31.23 -13.36 -12.26
CA PHE A 54 32.40 -12.82 -11.58
C PHE A 54 33.00 -13.78 -10.54
N TYR A 55 32.20 -14.65 -9.93
CA TYR A 55 32.67 -15.70 -9.03
C TYR A 55 33.47 -16.75 -9.81
N LEU A 56 32.97 -17.21 -10.95
CA LEU A 56 33.69 -18.16 -11.83
C LEU A 56 34.94 -17.54 -12.44
N ALA A 57 34.94 -16.23 -12.70
CA ALA A 57 36.11 -15.49 -13.15
C ALA A 57 37.14 -15.23 -12.03
N GLY A 58 36.82 -15.56 -10.78
CA GLY A 58 37.72 -15.42 -9.62
C GLY A 58 37.81 -14.02 -9.03
N PHE A 59 36.92 -13.10 -9.42
CA PHE A 59 36.88 -11.73 -8.89
C PHE A 59 35.96 -11.60 -7.68
N ALA A 60 34.83 -12.32 -7.67
CA ALA A 60 33.85 -12.25 -6.59
C ALA A 60 34.05 -13.35 -5.54
N SER A 61 33.74 -13.02 -4.29
CA SER A 61 33.82 -13.89 -3.12
C SER A 61 32.46 -14.12 -2.48
N PHE A 62 32.37 -15.09 -1.57
CA PHE A 62 31.13 -15.31 -0.78
C PHE A 62 30.72 -14.09 0.05
N GLY A 63 31.67 -13.22 0.43
CA GLY A 63 31.37 -11.97 1.13
C GLY A 63 30.52 -11.03 0.27
N ASP A 64 30.87 -10.89 -1.01
CA ASP A 64 30.16 -10.00 -1.94
C ASP A 64 28.74 -10.53 -2.23
N LEU A 65 28.59 -11.86 -2.34
CA LEU A 65 27.28 -12.51 -2.43
C LEU A 65 26.43 -12.28 -1.18
N ALA A 66 27.05 -12.37 0.01
CA ALA A 66 26.34 -12.15 1.26
C ALA A 66 25.83 -10.70 1.37
N VAL A 67 26.62 -9.71 0.93
CA VAL A 67 26.19 -8.31 0.90
C VAL A 67 25.05 -8.12 -0.11
N LEU A 68 25.16 -8.70 -1.32
CA LEU A 68 24.10 -8.65 -2.32
C LEU A 68 22.80 -9.32 -1.81
N GLY A 69 22.92 -10.50 -1.23
CA GLY A 69 21.80 -11.26 -0.67
C GLY A 69 21.15 -10.56 0.52
N LEU A 70 21.95 -9.95 1.41
CA LEU A 70 21.44 -9.09 2.48
C LEU A 70 20.64 -7.93 1.93
N GLY A 71 21.11 -7.30 0.85
CA GLY A 71 20.36 -6.27 0.14
C GLY A 71 18.97 -6.73 -0.30
N LEU A 72 18.88 -7.90 -0.94
CA LEU A 72 17.60 -8.51 -1.35
C LEU A 72 16.69 -8.80 -0.15
N VAL A 73 17.24 -9.34 0.94
CA VAL A 73 16.49 -9.63 2.16
C VAL A 73 15.95 -8.34 2.79
N LEU A 74 16.74 -7.27 2.86
CA LEU A 74 16.32 -5.97 3.37
C LEU A 74 15.18 -5.35 2.52
N LEU A 75 15.25 -5.49 1.19
CA LEU A 75 14.17 -5.06 0.29
C LEU A 75 12.86 -5.82 0.59
N ILE A 76 12.94 -7.13 0.83
CA ILE A 76 11.77 -7.96 1.16
C ILE A 76 11.25 -7.62 2.57
N LEU A 77 12.14 -7.38 3.53
CA LEU A 77 11.75 -7.08 4.92
C LEU A 77 10.96 -5.78 5.04
N GLU A 78 11.19 -4.78 4.18
CA GLU A 78 10.35 -3.57 4.14
C GLU A 78 8.86 -3.90 3.95
N LEU A 79 8.55 -4.95 3.19
CA LEU A 79 7.16 -5.37 2.93
C LEU A 79 6.49 -5.96 4.17
N VAL A 80 7.27 -6.51 5.11
CA VAL A 80 6.79 -7.12 6.35
C VAL A 80 6.79 -6.11 7.49
N VAL A 81 7.83 -5.29 7.57
CA VAL A 81 8.03 -4.26 8.58
C VAL A 81 8.15 -2.93 7.86
N PRO A 82 7.03 -2.19 7.68
CA PRO A 82 7.04 -0.89 7.03
C PRO A 82 7.94 0.05 7.84
N SER A 83 9.12 0.34 7.29
CA SER A 83 10.17 1.12 7.95
C SER A 83 10.26 2.54 7.39
N PHE A 84 9.20 2.97 6.68
CA PHE A 84 9.16 4.20 5.89
C PHE A 84 10.28 4.28 4.84
N GLY A 85 10.68 3.13 4.28
CA GLY A 85 11.68 3.02 3.22
C GLY A 85 13.13 2.95 3.70
N ILE A 86 13.41 2.94 5.00
CA ILE A 86 14.78 2.86 5.53
C ILE A 86 15.44 1.52 5.12
N LEU A 87 14.74 0.40 5.31
CA LEU A 87 15.22 -0.92 4.89
C LEU A 87 15.36 -0.98 3.37
N SER A 88 14.49 -0.31 2.61
CA SER A 88 14.64 -0.22 1.16
C SER A 88 15.91 0.51 0.73
N VAL A 89 16.24 1.64 1.36
CA VAL A 89 17.47 2.40 1.05
C VAL A 89 18.71 1.60 1.44
N LEU A 90 18.75 1.02 2.64
CA LEU A 90 19.85 0.16 3.07
C LEU A 90 19.99 -1.07 2.16
N GLY A 91 18.86 -1.68 1.80
CA GLY A 91 18.80 -2.81 0.88
C GLY A 91 19.38 -2.47 -0.50
N ALA A 92 19.02 -1.30 -1.06
CA ALA A 92 19.57 -0.83 -2.32
C ALA A 92 21.08 -0.55 -2.24
N ILE A 93 21.55 0.04 -1.13
CA ILE A 93 22.99 0.27 -0.89
C ILE A 93 23.74 -1.06 -0.85
N CYS A 94 23.25 -2.04 -0.09
CA CYS A 94 23.85 -3.37 -0.04
C CYS A 94 23.81 -4.07 -1.41
N LEU A 95 22.69 -4.00 -2.12
CA LEU A 95 22.53 -4.66 -3.41
C LEU A 95 23.46 -4.06 -4.46
N PHE A 96 23.51 -2.74 -4.61
CA PHE A 96 24.42 -2.08 -5.55
C PHE A 96 25.88 -2.16 -5.10
N GLY A 97 26.14 -2.07 -3.79
CA GLY A 97 27.45 -2.28 -3.21
C GLY A 97 28.00 -3.67 -3.52
N GLY A 98 27.18 -4.70 -3.34
CA GLY A 98 27.54 -6.09 -3.68
C GLY A 98 27.85 -6.28 -5.17
N VAL A 99 27.10 -5.63 -6.06
CA VAL A 99 27.37 -5.65 -7.51
C VAL A 99 28.73 -5.00 -7.85
N ILE A 100 29.04 -3.87 -7.23
CA ILE A 100 30.31 -3.14 -7.45
C ILE A 100 31.49 -3.92 -6.86
N MET A 101 31.33 -4.49 -5.66
CA MET A 101 32.36 -5.28 -4.98
C MET A 101 32.67 -6.59 -5.72
N ALA A 102 31.65 -7.23 -6.29
CA ALA A 102 31.84 -8.46 -7.07
C ALA A 102 32.56 -8.23 -8.41
N SER A 103 32.57 -7.02 -8.93
CA SER A 103 33.16 -6.70 -10.25
C SER A 103 34.69 -6.70 -10.22
N SER A 104 35.30 -7.05 -11.36
CA SER A 104 36.73 -6.86 -11.60
C SER A 104 37.15 -5.38 -11.65
N ASP A 105 36.28 -4.52 -12.20
CA ASP A 105 36.47 -3.07 -12.23
C ASP A 105 35.24 -2.37 -11.63
N PRO A 106 35.37 -1.74 -10.45
CA PRO A 106 34.29 -0.99 -9.80
C PRO A 106 33.73 0.16 -10.66
N LYS A 107 34.57 0.82 -11.46
CA LYS A 107 34.12 1.94 -12.31
C LYS A 107 33.23 1.42 -13.43
N GLU A 108 33.65 0.32 -14.06
CA GLU A 108 32.90 -0.30 -15.13
C GLU A 108 31.54 -0.80 -14.63
N ALA A 109 31.50 -1.51 -13.49
CA ALA A 109 30.25 -1.92 -12.85
C ALA A 109 29.36 -0.74 -12.49
N GLY A 110 29.95 0.38 -12.04
CA GLY A 110 29.22 1.63 -11.81
C GLY A 110 28.54 2.15 -13.08
N PHE A 111 29.24 2.16 -14.23
CA PHE A 111 28.64 2.53 -15.51
C PHE A 111 27.53 1.57 -15.95
N MET A 112 27.74 0.25 -15.82
CA MET A 112 26.71 -0.75 -16.13
C MET A 112 25.45 -0.54 -15.27
N LEU A 113 25.63 -0.28 -13.97
CA LEU A 113 24.54 0.01 -13.03
C LEU A 113 23.78 1.28 -13.40
N ILE A 114 24.49 2.36 -13.77
CA ILE A 114 23.83 3.61 -14.18
C ILE A 114 22.99 3.38 -15.44
N ILE A 115 23.53 2.71 -16.45
CA ILE A 115 22.80 2.38 -17.68
C ILE A 115 21.58 1.52 -17.34
N ALA A 116 21.76 0.48 -16.53
CA ALA A 116 20.69 -0.42 -16.15
C ALA A 116 19.58 0.32 -15.37
N LEU A 117 19.94 1.24 -14.48
CA LEU A 117 19.00 2.03 -13.70
C LEU A 117 18.23 3.03 -14.58
N LEU A 118 18.90 3.70 -15.53
CA LEU A 118 18.23 4.61 -16.47
C LEU A 118 17.19 3.87 -17.31
N VAL A 119 17.55 2.70 -17.85
CA VAL A 119 16.61 1.85 -18.60
C VAL A 119 15.48 1.37 -17.69
N ALA A 120 15.79 0.94 -16.47
CA ALA A 120 14.79 0.49 -15.51
C ALA A 120 13.77 1.59 -15.20
N ILE A 121 14.21 2.84 -14.98
CA ILE A 121 13.32 3.98 -14.76
C ILE A 121 12.36 4.15 -15.94
N VAL A 122 12.85 4.10 -17.18
CA VAL A 122 12.01 4.22 -18.38
C VAL A 122 10.96 3.09 -18.43
N VAL A 123 11.38 1.84 -18.20
CA VAL A 123 10.49 0.67 -18.20
C VAL A 123 9.46 0.75 -17.07
N ILE A 124 9.86 1.16 -15.88
CA ILE A 124 8.97 1.33 -14.72
C ILE A 124 7.94 2.43 -15.01
N ILE A 125 8.35 3.58 -15.54
CA ILE A 125 7.42 4.67 -15.91
C ILE A 125 6.43 4.19 -16.98
N ALA A 126 6.91 3.47 -17.99
CA ALA A 126 6.05 2.90 -19.03
C ALA A 126 5.06 1.89 -18.46
N ALA A 127 5.51 1.00 -17.57
CA ALA A 127 4.67 0.04 -16.87
C ALA A 127 3.61 0.76 -16.02
N ILE A 128 4.00 1.71 -15.18
CA ILE A 128 3.09 2.48 -14.33
C ILE A 128 2.02 3.17 -15.19
N ARG A 129 2.40 3.81 -16.30
CA ARG A 129 1.43 4.46 -17.20
C ARG A 129 0.46 3.47 -17.84
N THR A 130 0.95 2.30 -18.25
CA THR A 130 0.13 1.27 -18.89
C THR A 130 -0.84 0.60 -17.90
N PHE A 131 -0.39 0.35 -16.68
CA PHE A 131 -1.16 -0.37 -15.65
C PHE A 131 -1.97 0.54 -14.71
N LYS A 132 -1.83 1.88 -14.80
CA LYS A 132 -2.58 2.86 -14.00
C LYS A 132 -4.10 2.64 -14.03
N HIS A 133 -4.64 2.15 -15.16
CA HIS A 133 -6.07 1.91 -15.35
C HIS A 133 -6.57 0.55 -14.85
N ARG A 134 -5.68 -0.38 -14.45
CA ARG A 134 -6.04 -1.76 -14.07
C ARG A 134 -6.25 -2.00 -12.57
N GLY A 135 -6.44 -0.96 -11.77
CA GLY A 135 -6.89 -1.12 -10.37
C GLY A 135 -5.88 -1.73 -9.40
N VAL A 136 -4.62 -1.97 -9.82
CA VAL A 136 -3.54 -2.52 -8.97
C VAL A 136 -3.17 -1.56 -7.82
N TRP A 137 -3.45 -0.26 -7.98
CA TRP A 137 -3.22 0.77 -6.99
C TRP A 137 -4.25 0.79 -5.84
N ASN A 138 -5.38 0.08 -5.98
CA ASN A 138 -6.42 0.04 -4.94
C ASN A 138 -6.04 -0.83 -3.72
N ARG A 139 -4.87 -1.49 -3.70
CA ARG A 139 -4.39 -2.29 -2.57
C ARG A 139 -3.35 -1.60 -1.67
N PHE A 140 -2.78 -0.47 -2.09
CA PHE A 140 -1.80 0.29 -1.30
C PHE A 140 -2.36 1.55 -0.64
N ILE A 141 -3.61 1.90 -0.92
CA ILE A 141 -4.34 2.81 -0.05
C ILE A 141 -4.88 1.94 1.06
N LEU A 142 -4.13 1.83 2.16
CA LEU A 142 -4.80 1.76 3.45
C LEU A 142 -5.78 2.93 3.41
N LYS A 143 -7.08 2.64 3.35
CA LYS A 143 -8.12 3.65 3.54
C LYS A 143 -8.08 4.17 4.98
N GLU A 144 -6.91 4.51 5.50
CA GLU A 144 -6.76 5.63 6.41
C GLU A 144 -6.91 6.90 5.57
N GLN A 145 -8.13 7.08 5.09
CA GLN A 145 -8.69 8.41 5.09
C GLN A 145 -8.72 8.82 6.56
N LEU A 146 -7.61 9.39 7.04
CA LEU A 146 -7.63 10.59 7.88
C LEU A 146 -8.29 11.72 7.08
N THR A 147 -9.52 11.46 6.62
CA THR A 147 -10.48 12.46 6.26
C THR A 147 -11.27 12.64 7.52
N THR A 148 -10.76 13.51 8.37
CA THR A 148 -11.44 14.20 9.47
C THR A 148 -12.64 15.01 8.94
N SER A 149 -13.45 14.45 8.04
CA SER A 149 -14.63 15.09 7.49
C SER A 149 -15.74 14.13 7.05
N LYS A 150 -15.64 12.81 7.29
CA LYS A 150 -16.79 11.89 7.19
C LYS A 150 -16.71 10.83 8.28
N GLY A 151 -17.16 11.21 9.47
CA GLY A 151 -17.47 10.27 10.52
C GLY A 151 -18.59 9.30 10.10
N PHE A 152 -18.66 8.22 10.88
CA PHE A 152 -19.72 7.22 10.94
C PHE A 152 -19.63 5.98 10.02
N THR A 153 -18.90 5.01 10.58
CA THR A 153 -19.33 3.63 10.91
C THR A 153 -20.56 3.07 10.19
N SER A 154 -20.36 1.87 9.65
CA SER A 154 -21.29 0.73 9.59
C SER A 154 -22.57 0.90 10.42
N SER A 155 -23.61 1.50 9.85
CA SER A 155 -24.95 1.50 10.42
C SER A 155 -25.95 1.51 9.26
N PRO A 156 -27.05 0.74 9.32
CA PRO A 156 -28.06 0.75 8.27
C PRO A 156 -28.53 2.17 8.02
N ASP A 157 -28.70 2.52 6.74
CA ASP A 157 -29.18 3.83 6.31
C ASP A 157 -30.56 4.09 6.93
N ARG A 158 -30.60 4.89 8.01
CA ARG A 158 -31.82 5.22 8.78
C ARG A 158 -32.51 6.48 8.27
N SER A 159 -32.13 6.95 7.07
CA SER A 159 -32.78 8.07 6.38
C SER A 159 -34.29 7.90 6.23
N ASN A 160 -34.79 6.66 6.22
CA ASN A 160 -36.23 6.33 6.20
C ASN A 160 -37.00 6.73 7.48
N LEU A 161 -36.32 7.13 8.56
CA LEU A 161 -36.97 7.53 9.81
C LEU A 161 -37.43 9.00 9.82
N VAL A 162 -36.97 9.82 8.86
CA VAL A 162 -37.33 11.24 8.79
C VAL A 162 -38.84 11.40 8.58
N GLY A 163 -39.48 12.23 9.41
CA GLY A 163 -40.92 12.47 9.36
C GLY A 163 -41.77 11.48 10.15
N LEU A 164 -41.19 10.41 10.69
CA LEU A 164 -41.91 9.47 11.55
C LEU A 164 -42.07 10.02 12.97
N THR A 165 -43.19 9.68 13.58
CA THR A 165 -43.49 9.97 14.99
C THR A 165 -43.14 8.81 15.89
N GLY A 166 -42.72 9.11 17.11
CA GLY A 166 -42.40 8.12 18.13
C GLY A 166 -42.67 8.64 19.53
N GLU A 167 -42.20 7.88 20.52
CA GLU A 167 -42.37 8.21 21.94
C GLU A 167 -41.02 8.14 22.68
N ALA A 168 -40.70 9.15 23.49
CA ALA A 168 -39.48 9.15 24.29
C ALA A 168 -39.55 8.12 25.42
N ILE A 169 -38.66 7.12 25.45
CA ILE A 169 -38.59 6.10 26.53
C ILE A 169 -37.68 6.56 27.67
N THR A 170 -36.74 7.46 27.40
CA THR A 170 -35.88 8.10 28.42
C THR A 170 -35.99 9.61 28.32
N PRO A 171 -35.65 10.37 29.38
CA PRO A 171 -35.68 11.83 29.29
C PRO A 171 -34.58 12.29 28.33
N LEU A 172 -34.93 13.08 27.31
CA LEU A 172 -33.98 13.49 26.26
C LEU A 172 -33.32 14.82 26.63
N ARG A 173 -32.04 14.79 27.04
CA ARG A 173 -31.25 15.96 27.49
C ARG A 173 -29.75 15.90 27.11
N PRO A 174 -29.34 16.33 25.91
CA PRO A 174 -30.14 16.33 24.70
C PRO A 174 -30.28 14.92 24.12
N ALA A 175 -29.47 13.95 24.55
CA ALA A 175 -29.53 12.57 24.09
C ALA A 175 -30.43 11.70 24.98
N GLY A 176 -31.00 10.66 24.38
CA GLY A 176 -31.71 9.58 25.07
C GLY A 176 -32.24 8.57 24.04
N THR A 177 -33.27 7.83 24.39
CA THR A 177 -33.79 6.72 23.58
C THR A 177 -35.29 6.90 23.39
N ALA A 178 -35.75 6.69 22.16
CA ALA A 178 -37.16 6.76 21.79
C ALA A 178 -37.61 5.48 21.09
N LEU A 179 -38.91 5.23 21.13
CA LEU A 179 -39.58 4.16 20.38
C LEU A 179 -40.12 4.77 19.07
N ILE A 180 -39.62 4.33 17.93
CA ILE A 180 -40.06 4.78 16.60
C ILE A 180 -40.34 3.52 15.78
N GLU A 181 -41.55 3.38 15.22
CA GLU A 181 -41.99 2.17 14.48
C GLU A 181 -41.77 0.84 15.25
N GLY A 182 -41.85 0.88 16.58
CA GLY A 182 -41.62 -0.28 17.44
C GLY A 182 -40.14 -0.64 17.68
N GLU A 183 -39.19 0.11 17.12
CA GLU A 183 -37.75 -0.04 17.39
C GLU A 183 -37.26 1.00 18.41
N ARG A 184 -36.36 0.58 19.31
CA ARG A 184 -35.66 1.51 20.21
C ARG A 184 -34.51 2.17 19.45
N VAL A 185 -34.57 3.49 19.33
CA VAL A 185 -33.60 4.29 18.59
C VAL A 185 -33.00 5.35 19.51
N ASP A 186 -31.68 5.49 19.46
CA ASP A 186 -30.99 6.57 20.15
C ASP A 186 -31.18 7.88 19.38
N VAL A 187 -31.69 8.89 20.09
CA VAL A 187 -32.11 10.16 19.52
C VAL A 187 -31.49 11.32 20.28
N VAL A 188 -31.32 12.44 19.58
CA VAL A 188 -30.82 13.70 20.14
C VAL A 188 -31.85 14.79 19.87
N THR A 189 -32.21 15.57 20.88
CA THR A 189 -33.14 16.69 20.70
C THR A 189 -32.46 17.85 19.99
N HIS A 190 -33.25 18.65 19.28
CA HIS A 190 -32.83 19.94 18.72
C HIS A 190 -32.74 21.03 19.81
N GLY A 191 -32.09 20.73 20.94
CA GLY A 191 -31.79 21.67 22.02
C GLY A 191 -32.84 21.79 23.13
N SER A 192 -34.05 21.25 22.94
CA SER A 192 -35.12 21.28 23.96
C SER A 192 -35.07 20.04 24.85
N PHE A 193 -35.41 20.19 26.14
CA PHE A 193 -35.66 19.04 27.00
C PHE A 193 -37.00 18.38 26.63
N ILE A 194 -37.00 17.06 26.43
CA ILE A 194 -38.22 16.28 26.23
C ILE A 194 -38.35 15.26 27.36
N SER A 195 -39.48 15.26 28.07
CA SER A 195 -39.75 14.31 29.15
C SER A 195 -40.06 12.92 28.62
N VAL A 196 -39.95 11.92 29.49
CA VAL A 196 -40.35 10.54 29.18
C VAL A 196 -41.83 10.47 28.78
N HIS A 197 -42.17 9.57 27.87
CA HIS A 197 -43.52 9.30 27.33
C HIS A 197 -44.14 10.46 26.52
N LYS A 198 -43.31 11.39 26.03
CA LYS A 198 -43.76 12.45 25.13
C LYS A 198 -43.66 12.02 23.68
N ALA A 199 -44.65 12.45 22.89
CA ALA A 199 -44.66 12.28 21.44
C ALA A 199 -43.56 13.15 20.80
N ILE A 200 -42.79 12.53 19.93
CA ILE A 200 -41.70 13.19 19.20
C ILE A 200 -41.83 12.92 17.70
N ILE A 201 -41.24 13.79 16.89
CA ILE A 201 -41.09 13.61 15.45
C ILE A 201 -39.61 13.71 15.07
N VAL A 202 -39.18 12.85 14.15
CA VAL A 202 -37.83 12.89 13.59
C VAL A 202 -37.75 14.02 12.58
N VAL A 203 -36.92 15.02 12.88
CA VAL A 203 -36.73 16.20 12.02
C VAL A 203 -35.57 16.02 11.05
N GLU A 204 -34.54 15.29 11.45
CA GLU A 204 -33.31 15.12 10.66
C GLU A 204 -32.57 13.84 11.06
N VAL A 205 -31.89 13.21 10.12
CA VAL A 205 -31.00 12.07 10.37
C VAL A 205 -29.61 12.41 9.82
N GLU A 206 -28.65 12.67 10.70
CA GLU A 206 -27.25 12.93 10.37
C GLU A 206 -26.43 11.64 10.58
N GLY A 207 -26.42 10.76 9.58
CA GLY A 207 -25.75 9.46 9.68
C GLY A 207 -26.39 8.55 10.72
N VAL A 208 -25.75 8.37 11.87
CA VAL A 208 -26.28 7.57 13.01
C VAL A 208 -27.04 8.43 14.01
N ARG A 209 -26.90 9.75 13.94
CA ARG A 209 -27.58 10.67 14.85
C ARG A 209 -28.98 10.96 14.32
N VAL A 210 -30.00 10.52 15.05
CA VAL A 210 -31.41 10.84 14.76
C VAL A 210 -31.82 12.04 15.59
N VAL A 211 -32.15 13.15 14.93
CA VAL A 211 -32.55 14.40 15.58
C VAL A 211 -34.07 14.47 15.69
N VAL A 212 -34.57 14.75 16.89
CA VAL A 212 -36.02 14.74 17.20
C VAL A 212 -36.48 16.05 17.84
N LYS A 213 -37.76 16.35 17.68
CA LYS A 213 -38.46 17.46 18.33
C LYS A 213 -39.75 16.97 18.96
N GLU A 214 -40.19 17.58 20.06
CA GLU A 214 -41.52 17.33 20.63
C GLU A 214 -42.60 17.74 19.60
N VAL A 215 -43.62 16.89 19.46
CA VAL A 215 -44.79 17.22 18.63
C VAL A 215 -45.64 18.20 19.41
N ASP A 216 -45.48 19.49 19.13
CA ASP A 216 -46.46 20.50 19.54
C ASP A 216 -47.67 20.44 18.61
N ASP A 217 -48.87 20.54 19.19
CA ASP A 217 -50.21 20.37 18.60
C ASP A 217 -50.59 21.44 17.53
N GLN A 218 -49.61 22.01 16.83
CA GLN A 218 -49.79 23.11 15.85
C GLN A 218 -49.53 22.72 14.39
N PHE A 219 -49.27 21.43 14.09
CA PHE A 219 -49.07 20.95 12.71
C PHE A 219 -50.36 20.47 12.02
N ASN A 220 -51.53 20.88 12.49
CA ASN A 220 -52.79 20.67 11.78
C ASN A 220 -53.49 21.99 11.50
N LYS A 221 -53.04 22.69 10.45
CA LYS A 221 -53.86 23.68 9.74
C LYS A 221 -53.44 23.82 8.28
#